data_AF-A0A1A8H433-F1
#
_entry.id   AF-A0A1A8H433-F1
#
_cell.length_a   1.000
_cell.length_b   1.000
_cell.length_c   1.000
_cell.angle_alpha   90.00
_cell.angle_beta   90.00
_cell.angle_gamma   90.00
#
_symmetry.space_group_name_H-M   'P 1'
#
loop_
_entity.id
_entity.type
_entity.pdbx_description
1 polymer ?
#
loop_
_entity_poly.entity_id
_entity_poly.type
_entity_poly.pdbx_seq_one_letter_code
_entity_poly.pdbx_strand_id
1 'polypeptide(L)'
;ELESRVFTDHWSIPYKREESLGKCLIASTCLARHGLADADENCKRFVDRCMPEAFKKLLTSSAVHKWGTEIHEGIYNMLMLLVELVAERVKQ
;
A
#
# COMPACT_ATOMS: atom_id res chain seq x y z
N GLU A 1 5.96 11.31 -0.06
CA GLU A 1 4.78 11.76 -0.82
C GLU A 1 3.52 10.98 -0.45
N LEU A 2 3.50 9.64 -0.57
CA LEU A 2 2.37 8.82 -0.11
C LEU A 2 1.95 9.10 1.35
N GLU A 3 2.89 9.04 2.30
CA GLU A 3 2.59 9.20 3.72
C GLU A 3 1.94 10.56 4.05
N SER A 4 2.41 11.66 3.46
CA SER A 4 1.79 12.97 3.64
C SER A 4 0.36 13.05 3.11
N ARG A 5 0.00 12.23 2.12
CA ARG A 5 -1.37 12.15 1.60
C ARG A 5 -2.26 11.19 2.38
N VAL A 6 -1.66 10.20 3.06
CA VAL A 6 -2.36 9.26 3.94
C VAL A 6 -2.70 9.93 5.27
N PHE A 7 -1.76 10.62 5.92
CA PHE A 7 -1.92 11.19 7.27
C PHE A 7 -2.47 12.63 7.26
N THR A 8 -3.56 12.85 6.54
CA THR A 8 -4.34 14.10 6.55
C THR A 8 -5.83 13.78 6.61
N ASP A 9 -6.63 14.76 7.02
CA ASP A 9 -8.09 14.64 7.12
C ASP A 9 -8.72 14.43 5.74
N HIS A 10 -8.28 15.21 4.76
CA HIS A 10 -8.68 15.09 3.34
C HIS A 10 -7.68 14.23 2.58
N TRP A 11 -7.63 12.95 2.94
CA TRP A 11 -6.68 12.00 2.37
C TRP A 11 -6.96 11.72 0.89
N SER A 12 -5.90 11.39 0.15
CA SER A 12 -5.96 10.99 -1.26
C SER A 12 -4.86 9.97 -1.53
N ILE A 13 -5.23 8.69 -1.57
CA ILE A 13 -4.27 7.59 -1.71
C ILE A 13 -4.14 7.24 -3.20
N PRO A 14 -2.97 7.49 -3.83
CA PRO A 14 -2.75 7.15 -5.23
C PRO A 14 -2.67 5.63 -5.40
N TYR A 15 -3.64 5.03 -6.08
CA TYR A 15 -3.92 3.60 -6.06
C TYR A 15 -3.59 2.89 -7.39
N LYS A 16 -3.10 3.59 -8.41
CA LYS A 16 -2.65 2.92 -9.64
C LYS A 16 -1.28 2.28 -9.42
N ARG A 17 -0.97 1.27 -10.24
CA ARG A 17 0.27 0.48 -10.11
C ARG A 17 1.53 1.35 -10.21
N GLU A 18 1.51 2.33 -11.10
CA GLU A 18 2.56 3.30 -11.38
C GLU A 18 2.57 4.49 -10.41
N GLU A 19 1.59 4.59 -9.52
CA GLU A 19 1.50 5.62 -8.49
C GLU A 19 2.12 5.16 -7.17
N SER A 20 2.07 6.03 -6.16
CA SER A 20 2.93 5.88 -4.99
C SER A 20 2.59 4.68 -4.10
N LEU A 21 1.32 4.29 -3.93
CA LEU A 21 1.00 3.05 -3.21
C LEU A 21 1.51 1.81 -3.97
N GLY A 22 1.24 1.74 -5.27
CA GLY A 22 1.66 0.62 -6.12
C GLY A 22 3.19 0.48 -6.17
N LYS A 23 3.91 1.59 -6.35
CA LYS A 23 5.38 1.63 -6.33
C LYS A 23 5.96 1.18 -4.99
N CYS A 24 5.39 1.65 -3.87
CA CYS A 24 5.84 1.23 -2.54
C CYS A 24 5.63 -0.26 -2.32
N LEU A 25 4.46 -0.81 -2.67
CA LEU A 25 4.18 -2.24 -2.57
C LEU A 25 5.18 -3.06 -3.40
N ILE A 26 5.38 -2.71 -4.67
CA ILE A 26 6.30 -3.43 -5.57
C ILE A 26 7.74 -3.36 -5.06
N ALA A 27 8.20 -2.19 -4.62
CA ALA A 27 9.56 -2.02 -4.11
C ALA A 27 9.77 -2.81 -2.80
N SER A 28 8.82 -2.75 -1.86
CA SER A 28 8.87 -3.53 -0.64
C SER A 28 8.84 -5.03 -0.90
N THR A 29 8.06 -5.51 -1.87
CA THR A 29 8.05 -6.93 -2.28
C THR A 29 9.41 -7.34 -2.84
N CYS A 30 10.05 -6.48 -3.65
CA CYS A 30 11.38 -6.73 -4.17
C CYS A 30 12.43 -6.82 -3.05
N LEU A 31 12.40 -5.88 -2.09
CA LEU A 31 13.30 -5.90 -0.94
C LEU A 31 13.06 -7.13 -0.06
N ALA A 32 11.81 -7.51 0.15
CA ALA A 32 11.45 -8.74 0.87
C ALA A 32 12.06 -9.96 0.16
N ARG A 33 11.91 -10.12 -1.15
CA ARG A 33 12.51 -11.27 -1.88
C ARG A 33 14.02 -11.42 -1.69
N HIS A 34 14.73 -10.33 -1.44
CA HIS A 34 16.19 -10.34 -1.25
C HIS A 34 16.62 -10.35 0.23
N GLY A 35 15.68 -10.43 1.18
CA GLY A 35 16.02 -10.38 2.62
C GLY A 35 16.46 -9.00 3.10
N LEU A 36 16.12 -7.94 2.37
CA LEU A 36 16.58 -6.56 2.63
C LEU A 36 15.47 -5.67 3.21
N ALA A 37 14.25 -6.17 3.37
CA ALA A 37 13.10 -5.37 3.82
C ALA A 37 13.32 -4.70 5.18
N ASP A 38 13.96 -5.39 6.13
CA ASP A 38 14.23 -4.88 7.48
C ASP A 38 15.56 -4.10 7.58
N ALA A 39 16.33 -4.03 6.49
CA ALA A 39 17.55 -3.22 6.38
C ALA A 39 17.27 -1.85 5.73
N ASP A 40 16.18 -1.74 4.95
CA ASP A 40 15.77 -0.48 4.32
C ASP A 40 14.77 0.29 5.22
N GLU A 41 15.20 1.44 5.73
CA GLU A 41 14.40 2.27 6.63
C GLU A 41 13.11 2.81 5.99
N ASN A 42 13.10 3.05 4.67
CA ASN A 42 11.90 3.48 3.98
C ASN A 42 10.89 2.34 3.86
N CYS A 43 11.38 1.12 3.59
CA CYS A 43 10.57 -0.09 3.54
C CYS A 43 9.92 -0.37 4.89
N LYS A 44 10.70 -0.34 5.98
CA LYS A 44 10.17 -0.50 7.35
C LYS A 44 9.10 0.54 7.66
N ARG A 45 9.41 1.82 7.43
CA ARG A 45 8.45 2.91 7.65
C ARG A 45 7.17 2.73 6.82
N PHE A 46 7.30 2.26 5.59
CA PHE A 46 6.13 1.97 4.76
C PHE A 46 5.31 0.82 5.34
N VAL A 47 5.93 -0.33 5.61
CA VAL A 47 5.26 -1.55 6.09
C VAL A 47 4.64 -1.37 7.47
N ASP A 48 5.34 -0.72 8.39
CA ASP A 48 4.92 -0.62 9.80
C ASP A 48 3.90 0.50 10.04
N ARG A 49 3.88 1.52 9.18
CA ARG A 49 3.10 2.74 9.43
C ARG A 49 2.22 3.15 8.27
N CYS A 50 2.80 3.38 7.10
CA CYS A 50 2.06 4.00 6.00
C CYS A 50 1.07 3.03 5.33
N MET A 51 1.49 1.79 5.09
CA MET A 51 0.70 0.75 4.42
C MET A 51 -0.54 0.36 5.23
N PRO A 52 -0.46 0.08 6.55
CA PRO A 52 -1.64 -0.27 7.33
C PRO A 52 -2.70 0.84 7.34
N GLU A 53 -2.29 2.10 7.51
CA GLU A 53 -3.23 3.22 7.50
C GLU A 53 -3.84 3.46 6.12
N ALA A 54 -3.05 3.30 5.05
CA ALA A 54 -3.56 3.41 3.69
C ALA A 54 -4.66 2.36 3.42
N PHE A 55 -4.42 1.09 3.73
CA PHE A 55 -5.42 0.04 3.51
C PHE A 55 -6.60 0.13 4.47
N LYS A 56 -6.40 0.57 5.72
CA LYS A 56 -7.52 0.89 6.62
C LYS A 56 -8.45 1.91 5.97
N LYS A 57 -7.93 3.04 5.48
CA LYS A 57 -8.74 4.06 4.81
C LYS A 57 -9.41 3.55 3.53
N LEU A 58 -8.69 2.81 2.70
CA LEU A 58 -9.22 2.26 1.44
C LEU A 58 -10.30 1.18 1.64
N LEU A 59 -10.30 0.46 2.77
CA LEU A 59 -11.20 -0.68 2.98
C LEU A 59 -12.33 -0.39 3.96
N THR A 60 -12.16 0.56 4.89
CA THR A 60 -13.13 0.77 5.97
C THR A 60 -13.78 2.15 5.97
N SER A 61 -13.26 3.12 5.19
CA SER A 61 -13.86 4.45 5.15
C SER A 61 -15.22 4.41 4.44
N SER A 62 -16.23 5.03 5.04
CA SER A 62 -17.57 5.11 4.45
C SER A 62 -17.58 5.82 3.09
N ALA A 63 -16.63 6.72 2.84
CA ALA A 63 -16.47 7.42 1.56
C ALA A 63 -16.24 6.46 0.38
N VAL A 64 -15.57 5.33 0.63
CA VAL A 64 -15.20 4.35 -0.42
C VAL A 64 -16.44 3.73 -1.07
N HIS A 65 -17.54 3.54 -0.32
CA HIS A 65 -18.79 2.98 -0.85
C HIS A 65 -19.46 3.85 -1.93
N LYS A 66 -19.05 5.12 -2.04
CA LYS A 66 -19.58 6.08 -3.01
C LYS A 66 -18.68 6.26 -4.23
N TRP A 67 -17.51 5.62 -4.24
CA TRP A 67 -16.57 5.72 -5.34
C TRP A 67 -17.00 4.85 -6.53
N GLY A 68 -16.58 5.27 -7.73
CA GLY A 68 -16.86 4.53 -8.95
C GLY A 68 -16.15 3.18 -8.99
N THR A 69 -16.71 2.24 -9.75
CA THR A 69 -16.20 0.88 -9.92
C THR A 69 -14.73 0.86 -10.35
N GLU A 70 -14.31 1.80 -11.20
CA GLU A 70 -12.93 1.95 -11.65
C GLU A 70 -11.94 2.22 -10.51
N ILE A 71 -12.39 2.90 -9.45
CA ILE A 71 -11.59 3.13 -8.25
C ILE A 71 -11.52 1.83 -7.44
N HIS A 72 -12.63 1.10 -7.29
CA HIS A 72 -12.65 -0.18 -6.59
C HIS A 72 -11.77 -1.23 -7.27
N GLU A 73 -11.75 -1.30 -8.60
CA GLU A 73 -10.84 -2.15 -9.37
C GLU A 73 -9.37 -1.78 -9.12
N GLY A 74 -9.09 -0.47 -9.03
CA GLY A 74 -7.77 0.02 -8.62
C GLY A 74 -7.36 -0.45 -7.23
N ILE A 75 -8.26 -0.35 -6.25
CA ILE A 75 -8.03 -0.83 -4.88
C ILE A 75 -7.81 -2.35 -4.87
N TYR A 76 -8.61 -3.10 -5.62
CA TYR A 76 -8.43 -4.54 -5.79
C TYR A 76 -7.03 -4.89 -6.31
N ASN A 77 -6.54 -4.17 -7.31
CA ASN A 77 -5.18 -4.36 -7.81
C ASN A 77 -4.11 -4.08 -6.75
N MET A 78 -4.33 -3.11 -5.87
CA MET A 78 -3.42 -2.84 -4.74
C MET A 78 -3.48 -3.94 -3.67
N LEU A 79 -4.66 -4.52 -3.43
CA LEU A 79 -4.79 -5.70 -2.56
C LEU A 79 -4.03 -6.90 -3.10
N MET A 80 -4.05 -7.13 -4.42
CA MET A 80 -3.25 -8.21 -5.03
C MET A 80 -1.75 -8.01 -4.78
N LEU A 81 -1.25 -6.78 -4.93
CA LEU A 81 0.14 -6.44 -4.61
C LEU A 81 0.46 -6.58 -3.10
N LEU A 82 -0.48 -6.24 -2.23
CA LEU A 82 -0.35 -6.45 -0.78
C LEU A 82 -0.23 -7.94 -0.45
N VAL A 83 -1.07 -8.78 -1.05
CA VAL A 83 -1.00 -10.24 -0.86
C VAL A 83 0.34 -10.78 -1.34
N GLU A 84 0.87 -10.31 -2.47
CA GLU A 84 2.21 -10.68 -2.94
C GLU A 84 3.30 -10.29 -1.92
N LEU A 85 3.27 -9.06 -1.39
CA LEU A 85 4.22 -8.63 -0.36
C LEU A 85 4.16 -9.52 0.89
N VAL A 86 2.97 -9.74 1.42
CA VAL A 86 2.75 -10.58 2.60
C VAL A 86 3.22 -12.01 2.35
N ALA A 87 2.92 -12.57 1.18
CA ALA A 87 3.37 -13.91 0.81
C ALA A 87 4.88 -14.03 0.77
N GLU A 88 5.62 -13.02 0.32
CA GLU A 88 7.09 -13.04 0.39
C GLU A 88 7.62 -12.90 1.81
N ARG A 89 6.97 -12.06 2.64
CA ARG A 89 7.38 -11.85 4.05
C ARG A 89 7.18 -13.08 4.93
N VAL A 90 6.16 -13.90 4.67
CA VAL A 90 5.85 -15.10 5.46
C VAL A 90 6.76 -16.29 5.09
N LYS A 91 7.42 -16.29 3.92
CA LYS A 91 8.36 -17.34 3.52
C LYS A 91 9.71 -17.26 4.24
N GLN A 92 10.03 -16.09 4.81
CA GLN A 92 11.26 -15.83 5.56
C GLN A 92 11.17 -16.36 6.97
#